data_AF-A0A7S2CN86-F1
#
_entry.id   AF-A0A7S2CN86-F1
#
_cell.length_a   1.000
_cell.length_b   1.000
_cell.length_c   1.000
_cell.angle_alpha   90.00
_cell.angle_beta   90.00
_cell.angle_gamma   90.00
#
_symmetry.space_group_name_H-M   'P 1'
#
loop_
_entity.id
_entity.type
_entity.pdbx_description
1 polymer ?
#
loop_
_entity_poly.entity_id
_entity_poly.type
_entity_poly.pdbx_seq_one_letter_code
_entity_poly.pdbx_strand_id
1 'polypeptide(L)'
;KVIGAHTDSPNLRVKPRSKRSSAGCLQLDVECYGGGLWHTWFDRDLSISGRVMVRTPPTSKTGSAGVGFEQRLVRIDRPVLRVPTLCIHLQSPEEREAFKVNKEDHLQPILAMEALKSLSGEQQPVGQPAAESGAAEAGDGQSGAAESAGADAGGEGGGETAPAEQGDAGDVHSWGSGQEPLLVSMLAEELGVAPEAVIDFECSLYDTQGASISGVHGEFLCSSRL
;
A
#
# COMPACT_ATOMS: atom_id res chain seq x y z
N LYS A 1 29.66 16.78 -26.26
CA LYS A 1 28.76 17.64 -25.45
C LYS A 1 27.82 16.72 -24.68
N VAL A 2 27.57 16.98 -23.39
CA VAL A 2 26.64 16.20 -22.53
C VAL A 2 25.64 17.19 -21.92
N ILE A 3 24.37 16.79 -21.83
CA ILE A 3 23.27 17.56 -21.21
C ILE A 3 22.64 16.68 -20.13
N GLY A 4 22.40 17.23 -18.94
CA GLY A 4 21.79 16.54 -17.80
C GLY A 4 20.42 17.11 -17.44
N ALA A 5 19.52 16.24 -17.00
CA ALA A 5 18.20 16.54 -16.45
C ALA A 5 17.83 15.44 -15.43
N HIS A 6 16.65 15.52 -14.80
CA HIS A 6 16.13 14.49 -13.91
C HIS A 6 14.72 14.07 -14.34
N THR A 7 14.28 12.87 -13.95
CA THR A 7 13.02 12.25 -14.42
C THR A 7 11.99 12.07 -13.30
N ASP A 8 12.33 12.49 -12.09
CA ASP A 8 11.46 12.46 -10.93
C ASP A 8 10.80 13.82 -10.69
N SER A 9 9.72 13.81 -9.92
CA SER A 9 9.03 15.02 -9.49
C SER A 9 8.41 14.78 -8.12
N PRO A 10 8.22 15.83 -7.29
CA PRO A 10 7.55 15.68 -6.01
C PRO A 10 6.17 15.03 -6.14
N ASN A 11 5.89 14.03 -5.32
CA ASN A 11 4.63 13.29 -5.36
C ASN A 11 4.28 12.61 -4.02
N LEU A 12 3.06 12.10 -3.92
CA LEU A 12 2.67 11.18 -2.85
C LEU A 12 2.98 9.74 -3.28
N ARG A 13 3.85 9.04 -2.56
CA ARG A 13 4.18 7.63 -2.81
C ARG A 13 3.42 6.73 -1.86
N VAL A 14 2.94 5.60 -2.33
CA VAL A 14 2.31 4.59 -1.47
C VAL A 14 3.39 3.99 -0.57
N LYS A 15 3.15 3.97 0.76
CA LYS A 15 4.10 3.40 1.72
C LYS A 15 4.21 1.88 1.55
N PRO A 16 5.35 1.26 1.94
CA PRO A 16 5.52 -0.19 1.88
C PRO A 16 4.50 -0.99 2.72
N ARG A 17 3.91 -0.39 3.75
CA ARG A 17 2.71 -0.89 4.41
C ARG A 17 1.67 0.20 4.29
N SER A 18 0.74 0.02 3.37
CA SER A 18 -0.19 1.07 2.93
C SER A 18 -1.59 0.93 3.50
N LYS A 19 -1.91 -0.23 4.10
CA LYS A 19 -3.26 -0.51 4.60
C LYS A 19 -3.63 0.41 5.76
N ARG A 20 -4.62 1.26 5.54
CA ARG A 20 -5.24 2.12 6.57
C ARG A 20 -6.76 2.06 6.45
N SER A 21 -7.45 2.12 7.57
CA SER A 21 -8.87 2.45 7.57
C SER A 21 -9.22 3.42 8.70
N SER A 22 -10.19 4.28 8.45
CA SER A 22 -10.69 5.27 9.41
C SER A 22 -12.10 5.69 9.03
N ALA A 23 -12.99 5.79 10.03
CA ALA A 23 -14.37 6.24 9.85
C ALA A 23 -15.14 5.54 8.70
N GLY A 24 -14.95 4.22 8.54
CA GLY A 24 -15.58 3.42 7.48
C GLY A 24 -15.02 3.63 6.07
N CYS A 25 -13.97 4.42 5.93
CA CYS A 25 -13.23 4.64 4.69
C CYS A 25 -11.97 3.78 4.67
N LEU A 26 -11.76 3.06 3.58
CA LEU A 26 -10.49 2.45 3.22
C LEU A 26 -9.58 3.54 2.67
N GLN A 27 -8.42 3.72 3.29
CA GLN A 27 -7.43 4.72 2.94
C GLN A 27 -6.12 4.05 2.56
N LEU A 28 -5.24 4.80 1.92
CA LEU A 28 -3.86 4.38 1.70
C LEU A 28 -2.92 5.27 2.50
N ASP A 29 -1.98 4.65 3.22
CA ASP A 29 -0.86 5.38 3.77
C ASP A 29 0.13 5.75 2.66
N VAL A 30 0.40 7.04 2.54
CA VAL A 30 1.32 7.66 1.57
C VAL A 30 2.40 8.48 2.26
N GLU A 31 3.54 8.60 1.60
CA GLU A 31 4.66 9.44 2.01
C GLU A 31 4.91 10.56 1.00
N CYS A 32 5.43 11.69 1.51
CA CYS A 32 5.81 12.85 0.72
C CYS A 32 7.19 12.63 0.09
N TYR A 33 7.24 12.40 -1.22
CA TYR A 33 8.50 12.35 -1.97
C TYR A 33 8.88 13.75 -2.46
N GLY A 34 10.06 14.25 -2.06
CA GLY A 34 10.58 15.55 -2.47
C GLY A 34 9.95 16.75 -1.76
N GLY A 35 10.16 17.96 -2.31
CA GLY A 35 9.71 19.25 -1.76
C GLY A 35 8.38 19.75 -2.33
N GLY A 36 7.33 18.93 -2.31
CA GLY A 36 6.04 19.25 -2.94
C GLY A 36 5.22 20.34 -2.24
N LEU A 37 4.36 21.01 -3.00
CA LEU A 37 3.31 21.89 -2.50
C LEU A 37 2.08 21.04 -2.12
N TRP A 38 2.11 20.41 -0.95
CA TRP A 38 1.14 19.34 -0.60
C TRP A 38 -0.32 19.78 -0.56
N HIS A 39 -0.61 21.05 -0.32
CA HIS A 39 -1.98 21.57 -0.37
C HIS A 39 -2.62 21.47 -1.76
N THR A 40 -1.83 21.42 -2.84
CA THR A 40 -2.36 21.32 -4.22
C THR A 40 -2.81 19.92 -4.60
N TRP A 41 -2.46 18.91 -3.78
CA TRP A 41 -2.88 17.51 -3.94
C TRP A 41 -4.26 17.23 -3.38
N PHE A 42 -4.77 18.13 -2.53
CA PHE A 42 -6.13 18.03 -2.04
C PHE A 42 -7.12 18.26 -3.17
N ASP A 43 -8.25 17.56 -3.06
CA ASP A 43 -9.41 17.71 -3.94
C ASP A 43 -9.14 17.49 -5.44
N ARG A 44 -8.07 16.77 -5.74
CA ARG A 44 -7.73 16.26 -7.08
C ARG A 44 -8.29 14.87 -7.31
N ASP A 45 -8.57 14.59 -8.57
CA ASP A 45 -8.92 13.26 -9.04
C ASP A 45 -7.61 12.50 -9.29
N LEU A 46 -7.20 11.71 -8.31
CA LEU A 46 -5.90 11.06 -8.29
C LEU A 46 -6.00 9.60 -8.73
N SER A 47 -4.90 9.11 -9.29
CA SER A 47 -4.71 7.70 -9.61
C SER A 47 -3.29 7.25 -9.28
N ILE A 48 -2.95 5.99 -9.55
CA ILE A 48 -1.69 5.33 -9.20
C ILE A 48 -0.91 4.95 -10.46
N SER A 49 0.39 5.19 -10.45
CA SER A 49 1.33 4.73 -11.48
C SER A 49 2.67 4.32 -10.86
N GLY A 50 3.37 3.39 -11.48
CA GLY A 50 4.67 2.96 -10.98
C GLY A 50 5.10 1.60 -11.50
N ARG A 51 5.78 0.85 -10.64
CA ARG A 51 6.27 -0.50 -10.94
C ARG A 51 5.75 -1.51 -9.93
N VAL A 52 5.51 -2.73 -10.41
CA VAL A 52 5.09 -3.88 -9.62
C VAL A 52 6.06 -5.02 -9.88
N MET A 53 6.50 -5.66 -8.81
CA MET A 53 7.30 -6.87 -8.86
C MET A 53 6.37 -8.08 -8.88
N VAL A 54 6.48 -8.88 -9.94
CA VAL A 54 5.60 -10.03 -10.18
C VAL A 54 6.44 -11.31 -10.16
N ARG A 55 5.94 -12.31 -9.45
CA ARG A 55 6.48 -13.67 -9.45
C ARG A 55 6.13 -14.36 -10.76
N THR A 56 7.15 -14.82 -11.49
CA THR A 56 6.97 -15.60 -12.72
C THR A 56 7.05 -17.10 -12.41
N PRO A 57 6.19 -17.93 -13.02
CA PRO A 57 6.31 -19.38 -12.88
C PRO A 57 7.65 -19.87 -13.45
N PRO A 58 8.14 -21.05 -13.00
CA PRO A 58 9.41 -21.60 -13.48
C PRO A 58 9.37 -21.83 -15.00
N THR A 59 10.20 -21.13 -15.76
CA THR A 59 10.35 -21.37 -17.19
C THR A 59 11.42 -22.44 -17.41
N SER A 60 10.99 -23.66 -17.74
CA SER A 60 11.87 -24.76 -18.14
C SER A 60 12.55 -24.44 -19.49
N LYS A 61 13.67 -23.73 -19.46
CA LYS A 61 14.66 -23.65 -20.57
C LYS A 61 16.11 -23.52 -20.10
N THR A 62 16.34 -23.13 -18.86
CA THR A 62 17.66 -23.16 -18.21
C THR A 62 17.48 -23.90 -16.88
N GLY A 63 18.27 -24.93 -16.64
CA GLY A 63 18.10 -25.94 -15.57
C GLY A 63 18.19 -25.45 -14.12
N SER A 64 17.81 -24.22 -13.82
CA SER A 64 17.60 -23.70 -12.48
C SER A 64 16.10 -23.73 -12.21
N ALA A 65 15.64 -24.69 -11.40
CA ALA A 65 14.27 -24.81 -10.91
C ALA A 65 13.94 -23.71 -9.87
N GLY A 66 14.20 -22.45 -10.23
CA GLY A 66 13.96 -21.28 -9.40
C GLY A 66 12.67 -20.58 -9.80
N VAL A 67 12.01 -19.98 -8.81
CA VAL A 67 10.95 -19.00 -9.04
C VAL A 67 11.58 -17.73 -9.59
N GLY A 68 11.13 -17.29 -10.77
CA GLY A 68 11.60 -16.03 -11.36
C GLY A 68 10.80 -14.83 -10.83
N PHE A 69 11.36 -13.63 -11.02
CA PHE A 69 10.67 -12.38 -10.76
C PHE A 69 10.89 -11.45 -11.95
N GLU A 70 9.87 -10.66 -12.27
CA GLU A 70 9.95 -9.62 -13.28
C GLU A 70 9.35 -8.31 -12.76
N GLN A 71 9.87 -7.19 -13.27
CA GLN A 71 9.32 -5.87 -13.01
C GLN A 71 8.37 -5.49 -14.15
N ARG A 72 7.13 -5.12 -13.82
CA ARG A 72 6.18 -4.56 -14.78
C ARG A 72 5.82 -3.13 -14.41
N LEU A 73 5.61 -2.29 -15.42
CA LEU A 73 5.10 -0.94 -15.23
C LEU A 73 3.56 -0.98 -15.22
N VAL A 74 2.95 -0.19 -14.34
CA VAL A 74 1.50 -0.09 -14.19
C VAL A 74 1.07 1.38 -14.16
N ARG A 75 -0.08 1.67 -14.76
CA ARG A 75 -0.72 2.99 -14.72
C ARG A 75 -2.22 2.81 -14.81
N ILE A 76 -2.93 3.10 -13.72
CA ILE A 76 -4.40 3.02 -13.68
C ILE A 76 -4.97 4.30 -14.31
N ASP A 77 -5.60 4.21 -15.48
CA ASP A 77 -6.05 5.39 -16.26
C ASP A 77 -7.48 5.84 -15.93
N ARG A 78 -7.80 5.90 -14.63
CA ARG A 78 -9.09 6.34 -14.09
C ARG A 78 -8.90 6.87 -12.67
N PRO A 79 -9.72 7.84 -12.21
CA PRO A 79 -9.59 8.37 -10.86
C PRO A 79 -10.06 7.35 -9.82
N VAL A 80 -9.18 7.01 -8.89
CA VAL A 80 -9.40 5.97 -7.87
C VAL A 80 -9.11 6.44 -6.46
N LEU A 81 -8.45 7.60 -6.33
CA LEU A 81 -8.01 8.14 -5.06
C LEU A 81 -8.39 9.61 -4.98
N ARG A 82 -8.68 10.05 -3.76
CA ARG A 82 -8.90 11.46 -3.47
C ARG A 82 -8.43 11.79 -2.07
N VAL A 83 -7.70 12.89 -1.92
CA VAL A 83 -7.36 13.49 -0.62
C VAL A 83 -8.36 14.63 -0.38
N PRO A 84 -9.43 14.43 0.41
CA PRO A 84 -10.45 15.47 0.60
C PRO A 84 -9.97 16.58 1.55
N THR A 85 -10.36 17.82 1.29
CA THR A 85 -10.21 18.90 2.28
C THR A 85 -11.21 18.74 3.44
N LEU A 86 -10.81 19.20 4.63
CA LEU A 86 -11.75 19.38 5.73
C LEU A 86 -12.72 20.52 5.39
N CYS A 87 -14.01 20.31 5.65
CA CYS A 87 -15.04 21.32 5.47
C CYS A 87 -14.70 22.60 6.26
N ILE A 88 -14.76 23.75 5.59
CA ILE A 88 -14.50 25.06 6.19
C ILE A 88 -15.34 25.33 7.45
N HIS A 89 -16.58 24.83 7.50
CA HIS A 89 -17.50 24.95 8.62
C HIS A 89 -16.97 24.32 9.92
N LEU A 90 -16.08 23.33 9.81
CA LEU A 90 -15.47 22.61 10.93
C LEU A 90 -14.11 23.21 11.33
N GLN A 91 -13.67 24.29 10.68
CA GLN A 91 -12.41 24.95 10.94
C GLN A 91 -12.63 26.28 11.68
N SER A 92 -11.73 26.61 12.60
CA SER A 92 -11.67 27.95 13.21
C SER A 92 -11.25 29.00 12.15
N PRO A 93 -11.54 30.30 12.37
CA PRO A 93 -11.06 31.36 11.50
C PRO A 93 -9.53 31.33 11.28
N GLU A 94 -8.75 31.07 12.33
CA GLU A 94 -7.30 31.02 12.30
C GLU A 94 -6.78 29.82 11.47
N GLU A 95 -7.42 28.66 11.58
CA GLU A 95 -7.06 27.47 10.80
C GLU A 95 -7.28 27.68 9.29
N ARG A 96 -8.30 28.46 8.94
CA ARG A 96 -8.61 28.80 7.54
C ARG A 96 -7.55 29.69 6.92
N GLU A 97 -6.92 30.58 7.70
CA GLU A 97 -5.87 31.48 7.21
C GLU A 97 -4.53 30.78 6.99
N ALA A 98 -4.19 29.79 7.82
CA ALA A 98 -2.84 29.21 7.85
C ALA A 98 -2.65 27.96 6.97
N PHE A 99 -3.72 27.34 6.47
CA PHE A 99 -3.74 26.03 5.76
C PHE A 99 -2.59 25.09 6.16
N LYS A 100 -2.48 24.82 7.46
CA LYS A 100 -1.40 24.00 8.03
C LYS A 100 -1.74 22.52 7.91
N VAL A 101 -1.19 21.87 6.88
CA VAL A 101 -1.40 20.44 6.64
C VAL A 101 -0.43 19.60 7.46
N ASN A 102 -0.95 18.67 8.26
CA ASN A 102 -0.15 17.57 8.79
C ASN A 102 0.04 16.52 7.69
N LYS A 103 1.30 16.27 7.30
CA LYS A 103 1.63 15.38 6.17
C LYS A 103 1.32 13.91 6.45
N GLU A 104 1.29 13.50 7.71
CA GLU A 104 1.02 12.12 8.09
C GLU A 104 -0.48 11.88 8.27
N ASP A 105 -1.20 12.85 8.82
CA ASP A 105 -2.61 12.63 9.16
C ASP A 105 -3.59 13.08 8.07
N HIS A 106 -3.27 14.16 7.35
CA HIS A 106 -4.22 14.83 6.46
C HIS A 106 -4.04 14.51 4.97
N LEU A 107 -2.96 13.81 4.59
CA LEU A 107 -2.66 13.50 3.19
C LEU A 107 -3.07 12.08 2.76
N GLN A 108 -3.72 11.31 3.63
CA GLN A 108 -4.08 9.93 3.33
C GLN A 108 -5.30 9.87 2.41
N PRO A 109 -5.13 9.46 1.13
CA PRO A 109 -6.23 9.40 0.19
C PRO A 109 -7.25 8.32 0.57
N ILE A 110 -8.51 8.57 0.25
CA ILE A 110 -9.58 7.59 0.33
C ILE A 110 -9.60 6.79 -0.97
N LEU A 111 -9.65 5.46 -0.86
CA LEU A 111 -9.76 4.50 -1.96
C LEU A 111 -11.20 4.03 -2.14
N ALA A 112 -11.85 3.61 -1.06
CA ALA A 112 -13.19 3.01 -1.10
C ALA A 112 -13.88 3.08 0.26
N MET A 113 -15.17 2.73 0.30
CA MET A 113 -15.90 2.52 1.56
C MET A 113 -15.86 1.05 1.97
N GLU A 114 -15.67 0.78 3.27
CA GLU A 114 -15.70 -0.58 3.82
C GLU A 114 -17.04 -1.29 3.55
N ALA A 115 -18.15 -0.53 3.59
CA ALA A 115 -19.48 -1.04 3.33
C ALA A 115 -19.63 -1.57 1.89
N LEU A 116 -19.11 -0.84 0.90
CA LEU A 116 -19.20 -1.26 -0.50
C LEU A 116 -18.33 -2.49 -0.77
N LYS A 117 -17.13 -2.54 -0.19
CA LYS A 117 -16.25 -3.72 -0.25
C LYS A 117 -16.93 -4.98 0.28
N SER A 118 -17.68 -4.85 1.37
CA SER A 118 -18.39 -5.98 1.97
C SER A 118 -19.53 -6.50 1.08
N LEU A 119 -20.11 -5.61 0.26
CA LEU A 119 -21.18 -5.94 -0.68
C LEU A 119 -20.67 -6.48 -2.02
N SER A 120 -19.47 -6.10 -2.46
CA SER A 120 -18.89 -6.54 -3.74
C SER A 120 -18.39 -7.98 -3.71
N GLY A 121 -18.31 -8.63 -2.54
CA GLY A 121 -17.84 -10.01 -2.41
C GLY A 121 -16.33 -10.18 -2.62
N GLU A 122 -15.56 -9.08 -2.68
CA GLU A 122 -14.10 -9.06 -2.87
C GLU A 122 -13.34 -9.39 -1.57
N GLN A 123 -13.75 -10.46 -0.89
CA GLN A 123 -13.13 -10.99 0.32
C GLN A 123 -12.13 -12.10 -0.05
N GLN A 124 -10.96 -11.76 -0.58
CA GLN A 124 -9.82 -12.66 -0.42
C GLN A 124 -8.58 -11.88 0.06
N PRO A 125 -8.03 -12.20 1.24
CA PRO A 125 -6.73 -11.69 1.64
C PRO A 125 -5.67 -12.31 0.72
N VAL A 126 -4.80 -11.47 0.16
CA VAL A 126 -3.63 -11.91 -0.60
C VAL A 126 -2.71 -12.66 0.37
N GLY A 127 -2.60 -13.99 0.21
CA GLY A 127 -1.60 -14.81 0.91
C GLY A 127 -2.09 -15.88 1.89
N GLN A 128 -3.38 -16.23 1.94
CA GLN A 128 -3.84 -17.43 2.68
C GLN A 128 -4.37 -18.50 1.71
N PRO A 129 -3.92 -19.77 1.81
CA PRO A 129 -4.59 -20.86 1.10
C PRO A 129 -6.00 -21.02 1.64
N ALA A 130 -6.97 -21.25 0.75
CA ALA A 130 -8.37 -21.50 1.10
C ALA A 130 -8.44 -22.67 2.10
N ALA A 131 -8.84 -22.38 3.34
CA ALA A 131 -9.09 -23.41 4.33
C ALA A 131 -10.33 -24.21 3.89
N GLU A 132 -10.15 -25.51 3.68
CA GLU A 132 -11.25 -26.45 3.47
C GLU A 132 -12.21 -26.37 4.66
N SER A 133 -13.47 -26.06 4.37
CA SER A 133 -14.53 -25.99 5.36
C SER A 133 -14.88 -27.37 5.91
N GLY A 134 -14.16 -27.81 6.93
CA GLY A 134 -14.53 -28.93 7.80
C GLY A 134 -15.33 -28.41 8.98
N ALA A 135 -16.64 -28.66 8.98
CA ALA A 135 -17.50 -28.43 10.13
C ALA A 135 -17.08 -29.32 11.31
N ALA A 136 -16.81 -28.74 12.47
CA ALA A 136 -16.75 -29.46 13.74
C ALA A 136 -17.44 -28.62 14.82
N GLU A 137 -18.42 -29.25 15.45
CA GLU A 137 -19.39 -28.68 16.38
C GLU A 137 -18.79 -28.26 17.72
N ALA A 138 -19.54 -27.36 18.37
CA ALA A 138 -19.29 -26.77 19.66
C ALA A 138 -19.32 -27.80 20.82
N GLY A 139 -18.48 -27.53 21.83
CA GLY A 139 -18.56 -28.15 23.16
C GLY A 139 -18.14 -27.14 24.22
N ASP A 140 -19.14 -26.63 24.93
CA ASP A 140 -19.04 -25.76 26.11
C ASP A 140 -18.24 -26.39 27.27
N GLY A 141 -17.51 -25.56 28.03
CA GLY A 141 -16.83 -26.00 29.25
C GLY A 141 -16.12 -24.87 29.97
N GLN A 142 -16.75 -24.37 31.03
CA GLN A 142 -16.42 -23.14 31.76
C GLN A 142 -15.50 -23.37 32.97
N SER A 143 -14.71 -22.34 33.30
CA SER A 143 -14.20 -21.94 34.63
C SER A 143 -12.99 -22.64 35.26
N GLY A 144 -12.12 -21.81 35.87
CA GLY A 144 -11.10 -22.24 36.84
C GLY A 144 -9.96 -21.23 36.99
N ALA A 145 -10.11 -20.26 37.89
CA ALA A 145 -9.06 -19.35 38.34
C ALA A 145 -8.17 -20.01 39.42
N ALA A 146 -6.86 -19.73 39.42
CA ALA A 146 -6.02 -19.67 40.63
C ALA A 146 -4.64 -19.05 40.36
N GLU A 147 -4.32 -18.08 41.22
CA GLU A 147 -3.02 -17.53 41.68
C GLU A 147 -2.00 -18.64 42.06
N SER A 148 -0.69 -18.50 42.30
CA SER A 148 0.31 -17.41 42.46
C SER A 148 1.72 -18.04 42.54
N ALA A 149 2.75 -17.22 42.25
CA ALA A 149 4.08 -17.07 42.88
C ALA A 149 4.96 -18.24 43.41
N GLY A 150 6.27 -18.11 43.15
CA GLY A 150 7.41 -18.70 43.90
C GLY A 150 8.41 -19.45 42.99
N ALA A 151 9.49 -18.86 42.50
CA ALA A 151 10.78 -18.55 43.14
C ALA A 151 11.80 -19.73 43.22
N ASP A 152 12.89 -19.55 42.47
CA ASP A 152 14.31 -19.81 42.82
C ASP A 152 15.06 -21.11 42.39
N ALA A 153 16.31 -20.84 41.99
CA ALA A 153 17.54 -21.63 41.98
C ALA A 153 17.88 -22.61 40.82
N GLY A 154 18.84 -22.17 39.99
CA GLY A 154 20.17 -22.81 39.90
C GLY A 154 20.45 -23.77 38.73
N GLY A 155 21.48 -23.47 37.93
CA GLY A 155 22.13 -24.47 37.06
C GLY A 155 22.92 -23.88 35.89
N GLU A 156 24.21 -23.61 36.11
CA GLU A 156 25.19 -23.31 35.06
C GLU A 156 25.52 -24.57 34.22
N GLY A 157 25.72 -24.41 32.90
CA GLY A 157 26.22 -25.46 32.02
C GLY A 157 26.47 -24.96 30.60
N GLY A 158 27.74 -24.72 30.28
CA GLY A 158 28.19 -24.16 29.00
C GLY A 158 28.07 -25.09 27.79
N GLY A 159 28.11 -24.47 26.62
CA GLY A 159 28.10 -25.15 25.32
C GLY A 159 27.80 -24.19 24.18
N GLU A 160 28.68 -23.21 23.98
CA GLU A 160 28.61 -22.27 22.86
C GLU A 160 28.94 -23.01 21.56
N THR A 161 27.89 -23.49 20.89
CA THR A 161 27.94 -23.95 19.51
C THR A 161 27.24 -22.91 18.66
N ALA A 162 28.00 -22.19 17.85
CA ALA A 162 27.49 -21.22 16.90
C ALA A 162 26.45 -21.91 16.00
N PRO A 163 25.19 -21.46 15.96
CA PRO A 163 24.25 -21.98 14.98
C PRO A 163 24.67 -21.43 13.62
N ALA A 164 24.83 -22.36 12.67
CA ALA A 164 25.06 -22.07 11.27
C ALA A 164 24.05 -21.05 10.76
N GLU A 165 24.53 -20.08 9.98
CA GLU A 165 23.72 -19.08 9.28
C GLU A 165 22.67 -19.79 8.41
N GLN A 166 21.47 -19.96 8.99
CA GLN A 166 20.27 -20.23 8.23
C GLN A 166 19.92 -18.91 7.55
N GLY A 167 20.15 -18.86 6.24
CA GLY A 167 19.72 -17.76 5.40
C GLY A 167 18.25 -17.45 5.71
N ASP A 168 18.00 -16.21 6.11
CA ASP A 168 16.67 -15.66 6.31
C ASP A 168 15.95 -15.65 4.97
N ALA A 169 15.32 -16.78 4.63
CA ALA A 169 14.25 -16.82 3.67
C ALA A 169 13.05 -16.12 4.31
N GLY A 170 13.14 -14.78 4.38
CA GLY A 170 12.13 -13.93 4.95
C GLY A 170 10.76 -14.35 4.44
N ASP A 171 9.85 -14.56 5.39
CA ASP A 171 8.52 -15.10 5.16
C ASP A 171 7.76 -14.24 4.13
N VAL A 172 7.79 -14.70 2.88
CA VAL A 172 7.12 -14.10 1.72
C VAL A 172 5.59 -14.04 1.90
N HIS A 173 5.04 -14.69 2.93
CA HIS A 173 3.63 -14.58 3.30
C HIS A 173 3.28 -13.34 4.12
N SER A 174 4.26 -12.60 4.66
CA SER A 174 3.99 -11.46 5.54
C SER A 174 3.67 -10.14 4.81
N TRP A 175 4.18 -9.94 3.59
CA TRP A 175 4.04 -8.66 2.85
C TRP A 175 2.57 -8.29 2.57
N GLY A 176 1.77 -9.25 2.11
CA GLY A 176 0.37 -9.03 1.75
C GLY A 176 -0.48 -8.52 2.92
N SER A 177 -0.13 -8.86 4.16
CA SER A 177 -0.84 -8.39 5.36
C SER A 177 -0.80 -6.88 5.56
N GLY A 178 0.25 -6.23 5.04
CA GLY A 178 0.45 -4.77 5.11
C GLY A 178 -0.25 -4.00 4.00
N GLN A 179 -0.87 -4.68 3.03
CA GLN A 179 -1.52 -4.06 1.89
C GLN A 179 -3.03 -4.16 1.98
N GLU A 180 -3.71 -3.17 1.40
CA GLU A 180 -5.15 -3.24 1.19
C GLU A 180 -5.46 -4.19 0.02
N PRO A 181 -6.24 -5.27 0.20
CA PRO A 181 -6.50 -6.25 -0.86
C PRO A 181 -7.10 -5.66 -2.14
N LEU A 182 -7.92 -4.61 -2.03
CA LEU A 182 -8.48 -3.91 -3.19
C LEU A 182 -7.39 -3.24 -4.03
N LEU A 183 -6.37 -2.65 -3.40
CA LEU A 183 -5.24 -2.06 -4.11
C LEU A 183 -4.47 -3.14 -4.87
N VAL A 184 -4.12 -4.25 -4.21
CA VAL A 184 -3.35 -5.33 -4.84
C VAL A 184 -4.13 -5.96 -5.98
N SER A 185 -5.42 -6.21 -5.79
CA SER A 185 -6.29 -6.78 -6.83
C SER A 185 -6.40 -5.85 -8.03
N MET A 186 -6.57 -4.54 -7.81
CA MET A 186 -6.61 -3.55 -8.88
C MET A 186 -5.29 -3.48 -9.67
N LEU A 187 -4.14 -3.54 -9.00
CA LEU A 187 -2.84 -3.56 -9.69
C LEU A 187 -2.64 -4.86 -10.48
N ALA A 188 -3.07 -5.99 -9.91
CA ALA A 188 -2.96 -7.30 -10.56
C ALA A 188 -3.87 -7.41 -11.79
N GLU A 189 -5.10 -6.89 -11.71
CA GLU A 189 -6.04 -6.82 -12.82
C GLU A 189 -5.47 -5.99 -13.98
N GLU A 190 -4.94 -4.80 -13.70
CA GLU A 190 -4.32 -3.94 -14.73
C GLU A 190 -3.13 -4.63 -15.42
N LEU A 191 -2.41 -5.50 -14.70
CA LEU A 191 -1.26 -6.24 -15.21
C LEU A 191 -1.62 -7.59 -15.85
N GLY A 192 -2.88 -8.02 -15.75
CA GLY A 192 -3.33 -9.33 -16.21
C GLY A 192 -2.67 -10.50 -15.47
N VAL A 193 -2.42 -10.34 -14.16
CA VAL A 193 -1.80 -11.37 -13.30
C VAL A 193 -2.71 -11.71 -12.12
N ALA A 194 -2.44 -12.84 -11.47
CA ALA A 194 -3.14 -13.18 -10.22
C ALA A 194 -2.64 -12.28 -9.07
N PRO A 195 -3.50 -11.85 -8.12
CA PRO A 195 -3.08 -11.03 -6.98
C PRO A 195 -1.93 -11.64 -6.16
N GLU A 196 -1.87 -12.97 -6.07
CA GLU A 196 -0.85 -13.72 -5.35
C GLU A 196 0.52 -13.69 -6.05
N ALA A 197 0.55 -13.34 -7.34
CA ALA A 197 1.78 -13.14 -8.08
C ALA A 197 2.43 -11.79 -7.77
N VAL A 198 1.68 -10.81 -7.23
CA VAL A 198 2.22 -9.53 -6.79
C VAL A 198 2.98 -9.73 -5.49
N ILE A 199 4.27 -9.38 -5.48
CA ILE A 199 5.13 -9.54 -4.30
C ILE A 199 5.63 -8.23 -3.71
N ASP A 200 5.67 -7.17 -4.53
CA ASP A 200 6.02 -5.82 -4.09
C ASP A 200 5.60 -4.78 -5.13
N PHE A 201 5.54 -3.50 -4.75
CA PHE A 201 5.34 -2.40 -5.69
C PHE A 201 5.98 -1.10 -5.20
N GLU A 202 6.39 -0.26 -6.16
CA GLU A 202 6.72 1.14 -5.91
C GLU A 202 5.79 1.99 -6.77
N CYS A 203 4.83 2.63 -6.12
CA CYS A 203 3.73 3.32 -6.77
C CYS A 203 3.63 4.76 -6.26
N SER A 204 3.46 5.69 -7.18
CA SER A 204 3.24 7.11 -6.93
C SER A 204 1.83 7.49 -7.36
N LEU A 205 1.19 8.36 -6.60
CA LEU A 205 -0.05 9.01 -7.00
C LEU A 205 0.24 10.05 -8.10
N TYR A 206 -0.74 10.25 -8.98
CA TYR A 206 -0.70 11.28 -10.01
C TYR A 206 -2.09 11.86 -10.27
N ASP A 207 -2.14 13.13 -10.68
CA ASP A 207 -3.36 13.79 -11.16
C ASP A 207 -3.80 13.17 -12.50
N THR A 208 -5.05 12.74 -12.58
CA THR A 208 -5.65 12.18 -13.80
C THR A 208 -5.99 13.27 -14.83
N GLN A 209 -6.00 14.55 -14.43
CA GLN A 209 -6.10 15.65 -15.37
C GLN A 209 -4.86 15.70 -16.27
N GLY A 210 -5.07 15.39 -17.56
CA GLY A 210 -4.02 15.44 -18.57
C GLY A 210 -3.47 16.85 -18.82
N ALA A 211 -2.28 16.91 -19.42
CA ALA A 211 -1.69 18.16 -19.86
C ALA A 211 -2.60 18.88 -20.88
N SER A 212 -2.67 20.20 -20.79
CA SER A 212 -3.54 21.01 -21.63
C SER A 212 -2.90 22.35 -21.99
N ILE A 213 -3.38 22.96 -23.07
CA ILE A 213 -3.06 24.33 -23.45
C ILE A 213 -4.14 25.25 -22.90
N SER A 214 -3.75 26.37 -22.28
CA SER A 214 -4.65 27.39 -21.74
C SER A 214 -4.24 28.80 -22.18
N GLY A 215 -5.01 29.81 -21.77
CA GLY A 215 -4.89 31.18 -22.25
C GLY A 215 -5.82 31.47 -23.44
N VAL A 216 -6.27 32.71 -23.58
CA VAL A 216 -7.23 33.11 -24.64
C VAL A 216 -6.62 32.91 -26.03
N HIS A 217 -5.30 32.95 -26.16
CA HIS A 217 -4.58 32.70 -27.40
C HIS A 217 -3.80 31.38 -27.41
N GLY A 218 -4.03 30.50 -26.43
CA GLY A 218 -3.36 29.21 -26.32
C GLY A 218 -1.87 29.31 -25.99
N GLU A 219 -1.47 30.32 -25.22
CA GLU A 219 -0.07 30.63 -24.92
C GLU A 219 0.54 29.88 -23.72
N PHE A 220 -0.26 29.17 -22.91
CA PHE A 220 0.22 28.52 -21.70
C PHE A 220 0.10 27.00 -21.76
N LEU A 221 1.15 26.29 -21.37
CA LEU A 221 1.12 24.85 -21.12
C LEU A 221 0.81 24.59 -19.64
N CYS A 222 -0.30 23.92 -19.37
CA CYS A 222 -0.69 23.47 -18.04
C CYS A 222 -0.46 21.96 -17.95
N SER A 223 0.57 21.56 -17.19
CA SER A 223 0.86 20.15 -16.94
C SER A 223 1.43 19.97 -15.55
N SER A 224 1.13 18.81 -14.94
CA SER A 224 1.94 18.30 -13.85
C SER A 224 3.34 17.94 -14.37
N ARG A 225 4.37 18.05 -13.52
CA ARG A 225 5.72 17.52 -13.78
C ARG A 225 6.42 18.12 -15.03
N LEU A 226 6.21 19.42 -15.27
CA LEU A 226 6.96 20.19 -16.29
C LEU A 226 8.45 20.26 -15.99
#